data_AF-A0A9Q3ETV1-F1
#
_entry.id   AF-A0A9Q3ETV1-F1
#
_cell.length_a   1.000
_cell.length_b   1.000
_cell.length_c   1.000
_cell.angle_alpha   90.00
_cell.angle_beta   90.00
_cell.angle_gamma   90.00
#
_symmetry.space_group_name_H-M   'P 1'
#
loop_
_entity.id
_entity.type
_entity.pdbx_description
1 polymer ?
#
loop_
_entity_poly.entity_id
_entity_poly.type
_entity_poly.pdbx_seq_one_letter_code
_entity_poly.pdbx_strand_id
1 'polypeptide(L)'
;MKEGGNVSLYIANFRSLVSRIGNWGGRPLIYYFRRGLASHHSDIDSLQDLMDITLELDTRYHGRQKEKNHHQEKKLEASKSNSSSSSHKKKKNFQKRDNPHSSLLNKDFKLINSEKERRIKEGLCTYCGWKCQPVSQNQSTSMIAKIP
;
A
#
# COMPACT_ATOMS: atom_id res chain seq x y z
N MET A 1 -4.59 -17.34 8.33
CA MET A 1 -4.23 -17.90 7.01
C MET A 1 -2.71 -17.89 6.93
N LYS A 2 -2.08 -18.99 6.50
CA LYS A 2 -0.61 -19.06 6.36
C LYS A 2 -0.19 -18.14 5.20
N GLU A 3 0.97 -17.49 5.31
CA GLU A 3 1.49 -16.60 4.26
C GLU A 3 1.54 -17.33 2.91
N GLY A 4 0.80 -16.84 1.92
CA GLY A 4 0.69 -17.44 0.58
C GLY A 4 -0.55 -18.29 0.31
N GLY A 5 -1.48 -18.42 1.27
CA GLY A 5 -2.79 -19.04 1.01
C GLY A 5 -3.66 -18.17 0.09
N ASN A 6 -4.37 -18.79 -0.85
CA ASN A 6 -5.29 -18.08 -1.75
C ASN A 6 -6.59 -17.71 -1.00
N VAL A 7 -6.89 -16.42 -0.87
CA VAL A 7 -8.08 -15.93 -0.16
C VAL A 7 -9.37 -16.47 -0.77
N SER A 8 -9.45 -16.61 -2.10
CA SER A 8 -10.63 -17.17 -2.78
C SER A 8 -10.95 -18.58 -2.32
N LEU A 9 -9.91 -19.41 -2.14
CA LEU A 9 -10.07 -20.78 -1.64
C LEU A 9 -10.53 -20.79 -0.18
N TYR A 10 -9.99 -19.90 0.65
CA TYR A 10 -10.41 -19.73 2.03
C TYR A 10 -11.90 -19.33 2.12
N ILE A 11 -12.33 -18.33 1.33
CA ILE A 11 -13.73 -17.89 1.28
C ILE A 11 -14.65 -19.03 0.82
N ALA A 12 -14.27 -19.78 -0.22
CA ALA A 12 -15.06 -20.90 -0.72
C ALA A 12 -15.24 -21.99 0.34
N ASN A 13 -14.15 -22.37 1.02
CA ASN A 13 -14.19 -23.34 2.11
C ASN A 13 -15.03 -22.84 3.29
N PHE A 14 -14.88 -21.56 3.66
CA PHE A 14 -15.66 -20.95 4.72
C PHE A 14 -17.16 -20.97 4.40
N ARG A 15 -17.56 -20.57 3.19
CA ARG A 15 -18.96 -20.65 2.73
C ARG A 15 -19.50 -22.08 2.79
N SER A 16 -18.71 -23.07 2.36
CA SER A 16 -19.09 -24.48 2.46
C SER A 16 -19.35 -24.93 3.91
N LEU A 17 -18.50 -24.49 4.86
CA LEU A 17 -18.68 -24.77 6.28
C LEU A 17 -19.93 -24.08 6.84
N VAL A 18 -20.15 -22.80 6.51
CA VAL A 18 -21.34 -22.04 6.93
C VAL A 18 -22.63 -22.74 6.47
N SER A 19 -22.67 -23.20 5.22
CA SER A 19 -23.82 -23.94 4.68
C SER A 19 -24.09 -25.25 5.38
N ARG A 20 -23.06 -25.92 5.91
CA ARG A 20 -23.19 -27.20 6.64
C ARG A 20 -23.62 -27.00 8.09
N ILE A 21 -23.14 -25.95 8.73
CA ILE A 21 -23.35 -25.71 10.16
C ILE A 21 -24.75 -25.12 10.41
N GLY A 22 -25.28 -24.33 9.48
CA GLY A 22 -26.64 -23.76 9.52
C GLY A 22 -26.85 -22.73 10.64
N ASN A 23 -27.79 -21.79 10.42
CA ASN A 23 -28.42 -20.88 11.40
C ASN A 23 -27.52 -20.01 12.29
N TRP A 24 -26.22 -19.92 12.02
CA TRP A 24 -25.36 -19.02 12.80
C TRP A 24 -25.66 -17.57 12.47
N GLY A 25 -25.76 -16.73 13.49
CA GLY A 25 -25.92 -15.29 13.30
C GLY A 25 -24.73 -14.67 12.56
N GLY A 26 -24.93 -13.51 11.92
CA GLY A 26 -23.85 -12.85 11.17
C GLY A 26 -22.64 -12.49 12.03
N ARG A 27 -22.86 -12.03 13.27
CA ARG A 27 -21.80 -11.63 14.21
C ARG A 27 -20.78 -12.74 14.53
N PRO A 28 -21.19 -13.94 14.97
CA PRO A 28 -20.23 -15.02 15.21
C PRO A 28 -19.51 -15.44 13.92
N LEU A 29 -20.19 -15.49 12.77
CA LEU A 29 -19.54 -15.80 11.50
C LEU A 29 -18.45 -14.80 11.13
N ILE A 30 -18.72 -13.50 11.30
CA ILE A 30 -17.74 -12.42 11.11
C ILE A 30 -16.55 -12.61 12.04
N TYR A 31 -16.79 -12.90 13.32
CA TYR A 31 -15.73 -13.13 14.30
C TYR A 31 -14.79 -14.27 13.89
N TYR A 32 -15.34 -15.43 13.54
CA TYR A 32 -14.52 -16.58 13.11
C TYR A 32 -13.82 -16.34 11.78
N PHE A 33 -14.49 -15.65 10.84
CA PHE A 33 -13.87 -15.28 9.58
C PHE A 33 -12.67 -14.36 9.81
N ARG A 34 -12.81 -13.31 10.63
CA ARG A 34 -11.72 -12.38 11.00
C ARG A 34 -10.56 -13.11 11.69
N ARG A 35 -10.85 -14.05 12.59
CA ARG A 35 -9.83 -14.86 13.28
C ARG A 35 -8.97 -15.68 12.31
N GLY A 36 -9.55 -16.08 11.17
CA GLY A 36 -8.82 -16.79 10.12
C GLY A 36 -7.96 -15.90 9.23
N LEU A 37 -8.05 -14.57 9.31
CA LEU A 37 -7.28 -13.63 8.52
C LEU A 37 -6.07 -13.08 9.29
N ALA A 38 -5.03 -12.69 8.55
CA ALA A 38 -3.85 -12.04 9.13
C ALA A 38 -4.05 -10.52 9.34
N SER A 39 -5.07 -9.93 8.72
CA SER A 39 -5.36 -8.50 8.77
C SER A 39 -6.64 -8.23 9.56
N HIS A 40 -6.55 -7.33 10.54
CA HIS A 40 -7.66 -6.92 11.38
C HIS A 40 -8.25 -5.61 10.85
N HIS A 41 -9.32 -5.70 10.07
CA HIS A 41 -10.14 -4.55 9.70
C HIS A 41 -11.25 -4.41 10.74
N SER A 42 -11.34 -3.27 11.42
CA SER A 42 -12.17 -3.14 12.62
C SER A 42 -13.66 -2.92 12.32
N ASP A 43 -14.03 -2.32 11.19
CA ASP A 43 -15.33 -1.61 11.11
C ASP A 43 -16.37 -2.22 10.16
N ILE A 44 -16.24 -3.52 9.81
CA ILE A 44 -17.14 -4.17 8.85
C ILE A 44 -18.17 -5.06 9.58
N ASP A 45 -19.45 -4.67 9.49
CA ASP A 45 -20.58 -5.34 10.15
C ASP A 45 -21.29 -6.39 9.27
N SER A 46 -21.00 -6.41 7.97
CA SER A 46 -21.53 -7.37 7.01
C SER A 46 -20.49 -8.44 6.68
N LEU A 47 -20.86 -9.70 6.80
CA LEU A 47 -19.98 -10.82 6.46
C LEU A 47 -19.59 -10.79 4.98
N GLN A 48 -20.51 -10.38 4.11
CA GLN A 48 -20.29 -10.34 2.67
C GLN A 48 -19.30 -9.25 2.30
N ASP A 49 -19.49 -8.04 2.83
CA ASP A 49 -18.59 -6.90 2.62
C ASP A 49 -17.18 -7.23 3.12
N LEU A 50 -17.09 -7.95 4.25
CA LEU A 50 -15.82 -8.40 4.79
C LEU A 50 -15.10 -9.38 3.85
N MET A 51 -15.83 -10.32 3.25
CA MET A 51 -15.28 -11.24 2.25
C MET A 51 -14.79 -10.48 1.01
N ASP A 52 -15.57 -9.51 0.54
CA ASP A 52 -15.27 -8.75 -0.67
C ASP A 52 -14.04 -7.86 -0.48
N ILE A 53 -13.95 -7.14 0.65
CA ILE A 53 -12.77 -6.34 1.01
C ILE A 53 -11.53 -7.23 1.15
N THR A 54 -11.67 -8.40 1.77
CA THR A 54 -10.54 -9.34 1.92
C THR A 54 -10.03 -9.80 0.55
N LEU A 55 -10.94 -10.11 -0.38
CA LEU A 55 -10.59 -10.52 -1.74
C LEU A 55 -9.94 -9.39 -2.54
N GLU A 56 -10.41 -8.15 -2.38
CA GLU A 56 -9.81 -6.99 -3.02
C GLU A 56 -8.37 -6.77 -2.54
N LEU A 57 -8.14 -6.87 -1.23
CA LEU A 57 -6.81 -6.71 -0.64
C LEU A 57 -5.83 -7.79 -1.10
N ASP A 58 -6.30 -9.04 -1.20
CA ASP A 58 -5.51 -10.14 -1.75
C ASP A 58 -5.13 -9.90 -3.21
N THR A 59 -6.09 -9.47 -4.02
CA THR A 59 -5.88 -9.14 -5.43
C THR A 59 -4.86 -8.01 -5.58
N ARG A 60 -4.98 -6.92 -4.80
CA ARG A 60 -4.01 -5.82 -4.81
C ARG A 60 -2.63 -6.26 -4.31
N TYR A 61 -2.57 -7.13 -3.31
CA TYR A 61 -1.31 -7.65 -2.79
C TYR A 61 -0.58 -8.45 -3.86
N HIS A 62 -1.25 -9.43 -4.47
CA HIS A 62 -0.68 -10.24 -5.54
C HIS A 62 -0.33 -9.42 -6.80
N GLY A 63 -1.15 -8.43 -7.16
CA GLY A 63 -0.85 -7.48 -8.24
C GLY A 63 0.48 -6.76 -8.01
N ARG A 64 0.66 -6.16 -6.81
CA ARG A 64 1.92 -5.47 -6.45
C ARG A 64 3.13 -6.40 -6.40
N GLN A 65 2.96 -7.66 -6.01
CA GLN A 65 4.07 -8.63 -6.03
C GLN A 65 4.52 -8.95 -7.45
N LYS A 66 3.58 -9.09 -8.40
CA LYS A 66 3.91 -9.30 -9.82
C LYS A 66 4.65 -8.12 -10.44
N GLU A 67 4.28 -6.89 -10.10
CA GLU A 67 4.97 -5.66 -10.55
C GLU A 67 6.42 -5.59 -10.03
N LYS A 68 6.65 -5.95 -8.77
CA LYS A 68 8.00 -6.03 -8.19
C LYS A 68 8.87 -7.05 -8.92
N ASN A 69 8.32 -8.22 -9.24
CA ASN A 69 9.05 -9.27 -9.96
C ASN A 69 9.41 -8.83 -11.38
N HIS A 70 8.50 -8.19 -12.11
CA HIS A 70 8.80 -7.65 -13.45
C HIS A 70 9.89 -6.55 -13.45
N HIS A 71 10.01 -5.77 -12.37
CA HIS A 71 11.10 -4.80 -12.22
C HIS A 71 12.44 -5.46 -11.87
N GLN A 72 12.43 -6.61 -11.18
CA GLN A 72 13.66 -7.36 -10.89
C GLN A 72 14.17 -8.12 -12.13
N GLU A 73 13.28 -8.72 -12.92
CA GLU A 73 13.64 -9.41 -14.16
C GLU A 73 14.21 -8.44 -15.21
N LYS A 74 13.63 -7.24 -15.35
CA LYS A 74 14.21 -6.18 -16.21
C LYS A 74 15.57 -5.65 -15.73
N LYS A 75 15.94 -5.87 -14.46
CA LYS A 75 17.25 -5.46 -13.94
C LYS A 75 18.32 -6.53 -14.15
N LEU A 76 17.94 -7.80 -14.30
CA LEU A 76 18.88 -8.90 -14.58
C LEU A 76 19.22 -9.03 -16.07
N GLU A 77 18.29 -8.73 -16.96
CA GLU A 77 18.52 -8.71 -18.42
C GLU A 77 19.36 -7.51 -18.91
N ALA A 78 19.56 -6.48 -18.08
CA ALA A 78 20.43 -5.35 -18.41
C ALA A 78 21.91 -5.58 -18.03
N SER A 79 22.24 -6.71 -17.39
CA SER A 79 23.57 -6.96 -16.81
C SER A 79 24.39 -8.02 -17.55
N LYS A 80 23.89 -8.54 -18.69
CA LYS A 80 24.52 -9.66 -19.40
C LYS A 80 24.58 -9.42 -20.92
N SER A 81 25.39 -8.46 -21.35
CA SER A 81 25.89 -8.39 -22.73
C SER A 81 26.98 -7.32 -22.88
N ASN A 82 28.17 -7.62 -22.34
CA ASN A 82 29.42 -6.99 -22.77
C ASN A 82 30.19 -7.98 -23.65
N SER A 83 29.97 -7.91 -24.96
CA SER A 83 30.94 -8.35 -25.98
C SER A 83 30.52 -7.83 -27.37
N SER A 84 31.14 -6.72 -27.75
CA SER A 84 31.55 -6.32 -29.11
C SER A 84 30.70 -6.72 -30.33
N SER A 85 30.11 -5.73 -31.01
CA SER A 85 30.48 -5.39 -32.40
C SER A 85 29.68 -4.18 -32.90
N SER A 86 30.35 -3.37 -33.71
CA SER A 86 29.86 -2.18 -34.41
C SER A 86 28.56 -2.38 -35.17
N SER A 87 27.70 -1.35 -35.21
CA SER A 87 27.08 -0.82 -36.43
C SER A 87 26.04 0.25 -36.10
N HIS A 88 26.11 1.33 -36.85
CA HIS A 88 25.26 2.51 -36.81
C HIS A 88 23.75 2.20 -36.71
N LYS A 89 23.04 2.90 -35.80
CA LYS A 89 21.63 3.27 -36.01
C LYS A 89 21.20 4.39 -35.04
N LYS A 90 20.91 5.55 -35.65
CA LYS A 90 20.04 6.66 -35.25
C LYS A 90 19.80 6.85 -33.74
N LYS A 91 20.37 7.93 -33.19
CA LYS A 91 20.00 8.55 -31.91
C LYS A 91 18.49 8.85 -31.90
N LYS A 92 17.68 7.93 -31.38
CA LYS A 92 16.35 8.28 -30.86
C LYS A 92 16.58 8.83 -29.46
N ASN A 93 16.38 10.13 -29.34
CA ASN A 93 16.39 10.89 -28.10
C ASN A 93 15.25 10.35 -27.23
N PHE A 94 15.51 9.28 -26.48
CA PHE A 94 14.60 8.83 -25.43
C PHE A 94 14.71 9.85 -24.31
N GLN A 95 13.83 10.85 -24.36
CA GLN A 95 13.45 11.61 -23.18
C GLN A 95 13.09 10.58 -22.11
N LYS A 96 14.00 10.38 -21.15
CA LYS A 96 13.66 9.79 -19.87
C LYS A 96 12.45 10.58 -19.39
N ARG A 97 11.30 9.93 -19.31
CA ARG A 97 10.20 10.46 -18.51
C ARG A 97 10.72 10.42 -17.09
N ASP A 98 11.33 11.52 -16.67
CA ASP A 98 11.68 11.74 -15.27
C ASP A 98 10.38 11.54 -14.51
N ASN A 99 10.35 10.47 -13.73
CA ASN A 99 9.25 10.24 -12.82
C ASN A 99 9.27 11.48 -11.90
N PRO A 100 8.25 12.35 -11.92
CA PRO A 100 8.33 13.66 -11.28
C PRO A 100 8.54 13.56 -9.77
N HIS A 101 8.38 12.36 -9.22
CA HIS A 101 8.57 12.05 -7.81
C HIS A 101 10.01 11.59 -7.46
N SER A 102 10.78 11.06 -8.41
CA SER A 102 12.15 10.59 -8.11
C SER A 102 13.15 11.74 -7.99
N SER A 103 12.87 12.88 -8.62
CA SER A 103 13.69 14.10 -8.52
C SER A 103 13.46 14.87 -7.21
N LEU A 104 12.41 14.53 -6.45
CA LEU A 104 12.08 15.19 -5.18
C LEU A 104 12.71 14.51 -3.96
N LEU A 105 13.33 13.35 -4.16
CA LEU A 105 13.94 12.55 -3.11
C LEU A 105 15.46 12.46 -3.32
N ASN A 106 16.21 12.57 -2.23
CA ASN A 106 17.63 12.24 -2.17
C ASN A 106 17.85 10.73 -2.35
N LYS A 107 19.12 10.33 -2.53
CA LYS A 107 19.54 8.92 -2.59
C LYS A 107 19.11 8.10 -1.36
N ASP A 108 18.94 8.76 -0.23
CA ASP A 108 18.45 8.17 1.03
C ASP A 108 16.91 8.09 1.10
N PHE A 109 16.20 8.30 -0.01
CA PHE A 109 14.74 8.33 -0.11
C PHE A 109 14.05 9.40 0.77
N LYS A 110 14.80 10.40 1.24
CA LYS A 110 14.29 11.55 1.99
C LYS A 110 14.02 12.73 1.06
N LEU A 111 13.01 13.54 1.38
CA LEU A 111 12.69 14.76 0.62
C LEU A 111 13.91 15.68 0.54
N ILE A 112 14.21 16.18 -0.66
CA ILE A 112 15.28 17.17 -0.86
C ILE A 112 14.91 18.46 -0.13
N ASN A 113 15.89 19.15 0.46
CA ASN A 113 15.66 20.37 1.24
C ASN A 113 14.91 21.45 0.45
N SER A 114 15.21 21.60 -0.85
CA SER A 114 14.52 22.56 -1.74
C SER A 114 13.02 22.26 -1.88
N GLU A 115 12.64 21.00 -2.06
CA GLU A 115 11.23 20.61 -2.12
C GLU A 115 10.55 20.72 -0.75
N LYS A 116 11.28 20.43 0.34
CA LYS A 116 10.78 20.61 1.70
C LYS A 116 10.44 22.08 1.97
N GLU A 117 11.33 23.01 1.62
CA GLU A 117 11.11 24.45 1.76
C GLU A 117 9.94 24.95 0.89
N ARG A 118 9.85 24.47 -0.36
CA ARG A 118 8.71 24.80 -1.24
C ARG A 118 7.38 24.37 -0.61
N ARG A 119 7.31 23.16 -0.07
CA ARG A 119 6.11 22.66 0.62
C ARG A 119 5.76 23.49 1.84
N ILE A 120 6.74 23.88 2.66
CA ILE A 120 6.51 24.77 3.81
C ILE A 120 5.98 26.13 3.35
N LYS A 121 6.58 26.71 2.30
CA LYS A 121 6.16 28.01 1.74
C LYS A 121 4.75 28.00 1.16
N GLU A 122 4.35 26.90 0.53
CA GLU A 122 3.02 26.74 -0.05
C GLU A 122 1.97 26.19 0.93
N GLY A 123 2.37 25.92 2.18
CA GLY A 123 1.49 25.33 3.21
C GLY A 123 1.07 23.88 2.89
N LEU A 124 1.92 23.13 2.21
CA LEU A 124 1.73 21.72 1.88
C LEU A 124 2.36 20.81 2.92
N CYS A 125 1.71 19.67 3.15
CA CYS A 125 2.20 18.59 4.00
C CYS A 125 3.58 18.09 3.53
N THR A 126 4.58 18.14 4.40
CA THR A 126 5.96 17.71 4.07
C THR A 126 6.03 16.22 3.71
N TYR A 127 5.14 15.40 4.28
CA TYR A 127 5.08 13.97 4.02
C TYR A 127 4.32 13.64 2.71
N CYS A 128 3.08 14.10 2.60
CA CYS A 128 2.13 13.71 1.59
C CYS A 128 2.01 14.66 0.39
N GLY A 129 2.61 15.85 0.46
CA GLY A 129 2.70 16.79 -0.66
C GLY A 129 1.41 17.54 -1.00
N TRP A 130 0.34 17.36 -0.21
CA TRP A 130 -0.96 18.00 -0.41
C TRP A 130 -1.37 18.84 0.80
N LYS A 131 -2.40 19.68 0.64
CA LYS A 131 -3.01 20.40 1.75
C LYS A 131 -3.80 19.40 2.60
N CYS A 132 -3.18 18.87 3.65
CA CYS A 132 -3.93 18.14 4.66
C CYS A 132 -4.79 19.14 5.43
N GLN A 133 -6.10 18.89 5.49
CA GLN A 133 -6.90 19.56 6.49
C GLN A 133 -6.47 19.06 7.87
N PRO A 134 -6.26 19.94 8.85
CA PRO A 134 -6.00 19.52 10.21
C PRO A 134 -7.25 18.79 10.70
N VAL A 135 -7.13 17.49 10.98
CA VAL A 135 -8.08 16.81 11.84
C VAL A 135 -7.88 17.46 13.22
N SER A 136 -8.88 18.21 13.67
CA SER A 136 -8.91 18.91 14.96
C SER A 136 -8.43 18.01 16.09
N GLN A 137 -7.16 18.11 16.46
CA GLN A 137 -6.66 17.53 17.70
C GLN A 137 -7.08 18.47 18.82
N ASN A 138 -8.08 18.03 19.59
CA ASN A 138 -8.53 18.68 20.80
C ASN A 138 -7.31 19.01 21.68
N GLN A 139 -7.24 20.29 22.03
CA GLN A 139 -6.22 20.88 22.89
C GLN A 139 -6.25 20.20 24.26
N SER A 140 -5.19 19.46 24.59
CA SER A 140 -4.84 19.18 25.99
C SER A 140 -3.86 20.25 26.41
N THR A 141 -4.38 21.43 26.74
CA THR A 141 -3.60 22.52 27.34
C THR A 141 -3.40 22.20 28.81
N SER A 142 -2.17 21.81 29.16
CA SER A 142 -1.67 21.86 30.52
C SER A 142 -1.70 23.32 31.00
N MET A 143 -2.59 23.64 31.94
CA MET A 143 -2.49 24.89 32.68
C MET A 143 -1.82 24.61 34.02
N ILE A 144 -0.60 25.11 34.10
CA ILE A 144 0.30 25.15 35.24
C ILE A 144 -0.34 25.98 36.36
N ALA A 145 -0.24 25.45 37.58
CA ALA A 145 -0.68 26.07 38.81
C ALA A 145 -0.04 27.45 39.04
N LYS A 146 -0.82 28.40 39.57
CA LYS A 146 -0.27 29.57 40.26
C LYS A 146 -1.21 29.98 41.40
N ILE A 147 -0.76 29.68 42.61
CA ILE A 147 -1.29 30.15 43.89
C ILE A 147 -0.64 31.52 44.17
N PRO A 148 -1.41 32.49 44.66
CA PRO A 148 -0.97 33.24 45.84
C PRO A 148 -1.84 32.96 47.06
#